data_AF-A0A9D1HBC5-F1
#
_entry.id   AF-A0A9D1HBC5-F1
#
_cell.length_a   1.000
_cell.length_b   1.000
_cell.length_c   1.000
_cell.angle_alpha   90.00
_cell.angle_beta   90.00
_cell.angle_gamma   90.00
#
_symmetry.space_group_name_H-M   'P 1'
#
loop_
_entity.id
_entity.type
_entity.pdbx_description
1 polymer ?
#
loop_
_entity_poly.entity_id
_entity_poly.type
_entity_poly.pdbx_seq_one_letter_code
_entity_poly.pdbx_strand_id
1 'polypeptide(L)'
;MSRNKLILLILLLAIIYFIMPNDGIYGVIKLNFRNLLPYIMIGIIIYLVITINVLKRAWKRLDQNVNNENVISFVKIMNITFDVKRMLGPTNLIDLYNKVNFSNKVSMKSKQLMYEAMRRKRLDVPRPGEGTDVDAIINRPHRTDAEIKAARIEAAAKAKRKKNKK
;
A
#
# COMPACT_ATOMS: atom_id res chain seq x y z
N MET A 1 9.93 -17.43 15.60
CA MET A 1 10.99 -16.58 16.18
C MET A 1 10.47 -15.16 16.33
N SER A 2 10.58 -14.53 17.51
CA SER A 2 10.24 -13.10 17.64
C SER A 2 11.22 -12.26 16.83
N ARG A 3 10.75 -11.14 16.23
CA ARG A 3 11.58 -10.23 15.42
C ARG A 3 12.92 -9.89 16.06
N ASN A 4 12.92 -9.69 17.38
CA ASN A 4 14.11 -9.33 18.14
C ASN A 4 15.16 -10.46 18.17
N LYS A 5 14.73 -11.72 18.26
CA LYS A 5 15.64 -12.89 18.22
C LYS A 5 16.29 -13.05 16.84
N LEU A 6 15.55 -12.75 15.77
CA LEU A 6 16.07 -12.81 14.41
C LEU A 6 17.07 -11.69 14.13
N ILE A 7 16.79 -10.47 14.60
CA ILE A 7 17.74 -9.34 14.51
C ILE A 7 19.04 -9.66 15.25
N LEU A 8 18.94 -10.19 16.47
CA LEU A 8 20.10 -10.52 17.29
C LEU A 8 20.94 -11.65 16.68
N LEU A 9 20.29 -12.65 16.07
CA LEU A 9 20.95 -13.71 15.30
C LEU A 9 21.75 -13.15 14.11
N ILE A 10 21.14 -12.27 13.31
CA ILE A 10 21.81 -11.65 12.15
C ILE A 10 23.02 -10.85 12.61
N LEU A 11 22.89 -10.09 13.69
CA LEU A 11 23.96 -9.26 14.24
C LEU A 11 25.13 -10.12 14.73
N LEU A 12 24.83 -11.24 15.39
CA LEU A 12 25.82 -12.19 15.87
C LEU A 12 26.55 -12.88 14.70
N LEU A 13 25.84 -13.26 13.65
CA LEU A 13 26.44 -13.80 12.42
C LEU A 13 27.37 -12.79 11.72
N ALA A 14 26.98 -11.50 11.70
CA ALA A 14 27.81 -10.44 11.13
C ALA A 14 29.11 -10.24 11.94
N ILE A 15 29.04 -10.26 13.28
CA ILE A 15 30.22 -10.18 14.16
C ILE A 15 31.16 -11.36 13.90
N ILE A 16 30.62 -12.58 13.85
CA ILE A 16 31.42 -13.79 13.56
C ILE A 16 32.11 -13.66 12.19
N TYR A 17 31.40 -13.20 11.17
CA TYR A 17 31.98 -12.99 9.84
C TYR A 17 33.15 -11.99 9.85
N PHE A 18 33.05 -10.93 10.64
CA PHE A 18 34.10 -9.90 10.75
C PHE A 18 35.34 -10.39 11.51
N ILE A 19 35.16 -11.15 12.59
CA ILE A 19 36.27 -11.65 13.42
C ILE A 19 37.00 -12.83 12.76
N MET A 20 36.33 -13.55 11.87
CA MET A 20 36.87 -14.74 11.21
C MET A 20 38.15 -14.40 10.40
N PRO A 21 39.20 -15.25 10.41
CA PRO A 21 40.42 -15.03 9.64
C PRO A 21 40.17 -15.01 8.12
N ASN A 22 41.06 -14.36 7.36
CA ASN A 22 40.96 -14.32 5.88
C ASN A 22 41.71 -15.47 5.19
N ASP A 23 42.44 -16.29 5.94
CA ASP A 23 43.31 -17.33 5.40
C ASP A 23 42.73 -18.74 5.62
N GLY A 24 43.25 -19.71 4.85
CA GLY A 24 42.84 -21.11 4.93
C GLY A 24 41.36 -21.34 4.60
N ILE A 25 40.73 -22.28 5.31
CA ILE A 25 39.33 -22.68 5.08
C ILE A 25 38.36 -21.50 5.27
N TYR A 26 38.67 -20.59 6.19
CA TYR A 26 37.85 -19.41 6.48
C TYR A 26 37.84 -18.38 5.35
N GLY A 27 38.96 -18.20 4.66
CA GLY A 27 39.03 -17.39 3.44
C GLY A 27 38.11 -17.89 2.33
N VAL A 28 38.06 -19.21 2.13
CA VAL A 28 37.17 -19.86 1.15
C VAL A 28 35.70 -19.62 1.49
N ILE A 29 35.32 -19.71 2.77
CA ILE A 29 33.96 -19.44 3.24
C ILE A 29 33.57 -17.98 2.96
N LYS A 30 34.45 -17.01 3.29
CA LYS A 30 34.18 -15.58 3.04
C LYS A 30 34.02 -15.26 1.55
N LEU A 31 34.86 -15.86 0.70
CA LEU A 31 34.81 -15.69 -0.75
C LEU A 31 33.49 -16.21 -1.32
N ASN A 32 33.08 -17.42 -0.92
CA ASN A 32 31.80 -18.00 -1.34
C ASN A 32 30.60 -17.18 -0.85
N PHE A 33 30.63 -16.68 0.38
CA PHE A 33 29.58 -15.81 0.90
C PHE A 33 29.48 -14.49 0.11
N ARG A 34 30.62 -13.88 -0.23
CA ARG A 34 30.65 -12.67 -1.08
C ARG A 34 30.11 -12.95 -2.48
N ASN A 35 30.44 -14.11 -3.05
CA ASN A 35 29.94 -14.54 -4.35
C ASN A 35 28.44 -14.89 -4.32
N LEU A 36 27.89 -15.24 -3.15
CA LEU A 36 26.47 -15.48 -2.95
C LEU A 36 25.63 -14.19 -2.94
N LEU A 37 26.20 -13.07 -2.47
CA LEU A 37 25.49 -11.79 -2.33
C LEU A 37 24.80 -11.31 -3.64
N PRO A 38 25.45 -11.34 -4.82
CA PRO A 38 24.78 -11.01 -6.09
C PRO A 38 23.54 -11.86 -6.37
N TYR A 39 23.59 -13.17 -6.11
CA TYR A 39 22.45 -14.06 -6.33
C TYR A 39 21.31 -13.79 -5.36
N ILE A 40 21.63 -13.49 -4.09
CA ILE A 40 20.63 -13.06 -3.10
C ILE A 40 19.97 -11.76 -3.58
N MET A 41 20.75 -10.80 -4.08
CA MET A 41 20.23 -9.54 -4.60
C MET A 41 19.28 -9.76 -5.80
N ILE A 42 19.66 -10.60 -6.75
CA ILE A 42 18.80 -10.97 -7.89
C ILE A 42 17.50 -11.63 -7.39
N GLY A 43 17.60 -12.56 -6.43
CA GLY A 43 16.44 -13.21 -5.82
C GLY A 43 15.48 -12.21 -5.16
N ILE A 44 16.01 -11.21 -4.44
CA ILE A 44 15.22 -10.12 -3.84
C ILE A 44 14.52 -9.30 -4.92
N ILE A 45 15.22 -8.94 -6.01
CA ILE A 45 14.63 -8.18 -7.12
C ILE A 45 13.47 -8.97 -7.75
N ILE A 46 13.67 -10.26 -8.05
CA ILE A 46 12.62 -11.13 -8.60
C ILE A 46 11.42 -11.20 -7.66
N TYR A 47 11.67 -11.41 -6.36
CA TYR A 47 10.64 -11.43 -5.33
C TYR A 47 9.84 -10.11 -5.29
N LEU A 48 10.51 -8.96 -5.35
CA LEU A 48 9.86 -7.65 -5.39
C LEU A 48 8.98 -7.49 -6.64
N VAL A 49 9.46 -7.90 -7.82
CA VAL A 49 8.67 -7.83 -9.06
C VAL A 49 7.42 -8.71 -8.96
N ILE A 50 7.54 -9.94 -8.47
CA ILE A 50 6.41 -10.85 -8.29
C ILE A 50 5.38 -10.26 -7.32
N THR A 51 5.83 -9.78 -6.16
CA THR A 51 4.94 -9.22 -5.14
C THR A 51 4.21 -7.96 -5.62
N ILE A 52 4.86 -7.09 -6.40
CA ILE A 52 4.23 -5.94 -7.06
C ILE A 52 3.12 -6.40 -8.00
N ASN A 53 3.39 -7.40 -8.84
CA ASN A 53 2.42 -7.90 -9.82
C ASN A 53 1.21 -8.54 -9.14
N VAL A 54 1.44 -9.33 -8.08
CA VAL A 54 0.38 -9.94 -7.27
C VAL A 54 -0.46 -8.86 -6.58
N LEU A 55 0.17 -7.84 -6.00
CA LEU A 55 -0.52 -6.71 -5.37
C LEU A 55 -1.40 -5.94 -6.37
N LYS A 56 -0.85 -5.58 -7.54
CA LYS A 56 -1.60 -4.90 -8.61
C LYS A 56 -2.78 -5.74 -9.11
N ARG A 57 -2.60 -7.05 -9.22
CA ARG A 57 -3.67 -7.97 -9.62
C ARG A 57 -4.77 -8.04 -8.57
N ALA A 58 -4.42 -8.15 -7.29
CA ALA A 58 -5.38 -8.16 -6.19
C ALA A 58 -6.13 -6.82 -6.07
N TRP A 59 -5.42 -5.71 -6.27
CA TRP A 59 -6.02 -4.38 -6.35
C TRP A 59 -7.07 -4.28 -7.45
N LYS A 60 -6.74 -4.67 -8.69
CA LYS A 60 -7.69 -4.67 -9.82
C LYS A 60 -8.90 -5.56 -9.56
N ARG A 61 -8.71 -6.75 -8.97
CA ARG A 61 -9.82 -7.65 -8.63
C ARG A 61 -10.78 -7.04 -7.62
N LEU A 62 -10.24 -6.39 -6.58
CA LEU A 62 -11.05 -5.70 -5.57
C LEU A 62 -11.77 -4.49 -6.16
N ASP A 63 -11.09 -3.72 -7.03
CA ASP A 63 -11.70 -2.57 -7.67
C ASP A 63 -12.85 -2.96 -8.62
N GLN A 64 -12.72 -4.08 -9.34
CA GLN A 64 -13.77 -4.59 -10.22
C GLN A 64 -14.96 -5.18 -9.45
N ASN A 65 -14.70 -5.94 -8.39
CA ASN A 65 -15.75 -6.60 -7.61
C ASN A 65 -15.51 -6.47 -6.11
N VAL A 66 -16.26 -5.56 -5.50
CA VAL A 66 -16.16 -5.24 -4.07
C VAL A 66 -16.97 -6.24 -3.25
N ASN A 67 -16.29 -7.26 -2.72
CA ASN A 67 -16.85 -8.29 -1.85
C ASN A 67 -15.89 -8.64 -0.69
N ASN A 68 -16.36 -9.40 0.30
CA ASN A 68 -15.56 -9.76 1.47
C ASN A 68 -14.27 -10.53 1.14
N GLU A 69 -14.36 -11.50 0.24
CA GLU A 69 -13.23 -12.37 -0.12
C GLU A 69 -12.09 -11.58 -0.77
N ASN A 70 -12.43 -10.69 -1.70
CA ASN A 70 -11.48 -9.83 -2.39
C ASN A 70 -10.84 -8.83 -1.44
N VAL A 71 -11.61 -8.28 -0.48
CA VAL A 71 -11.05 -7.38 0.55
C VAL A 71 -10.04 -8.13 1.41
N ILE A 72 -10.40 -9.32 1.91
CA ILE A 72 -9.50 -10.13 2.75
C ILE A 72 -8.25 -10.53 1.99
N SER A 73 -8.40 -10.97 0.73
CA SER A 73 -7.28 -11.34 -0.15
C SER A 73 -6.33 -10.17 -0.38
N PHE A 74 -6.88 -9.00 -0.72
CA PHE A 74 -6.10 -7.78 -0.90
C PHE A 74 -5.37 -7.38 0.38
N VAL A 75 -6.03 -7.41 1.53
CA VAL A 75 -5.44 -7.08 2.84
C VAL A 75 -4.29 -8.02 3.20
N LYS A 76 -4.43 -9.33 2.94
CA LYS A 76 -3.35 -10.31 3.15
C LYS A 76 -2.11 -9.96 2.33
N ILE A 77 -2.29 -9.71 1.03
CA ILE A 77 -1.20 -9.35 0.13
C ILE A 77 -0.58 -8.01 0.55
N MET A 78 -1.41 -7.01 0.83
CA MET A 78 -0.98 -5.69 1.29
C MET A 78 -0.10 -5.78 2.55
N ASN A 79 -0.46 -6.63 3.53
CA ASN A 79 0.33 -6.81 4.74
C ASN A 79 1.72 -7.40 4.46
N ILE A 80 1.84 -8.30 3.49
CA ILE A 80 3.11 -8.93 3.10
C ILE A 80 3.97 -7.99 2.25
N THR A 81 3.35 -7.23 1.35
CA THR A 81 4.08 -6.38 0.41
C THR A 81 4.76 -5.20 1.11
N PHE A 82 6.04 -5.00 0.81
CA PHE A 82 6.80 -3.85 1.25
C PHE A 82 6.43 -2.63 0.39
N ASP A 83 6.27 -1.45 1.01
CA ASP A 83 6.07 -0.17 0.32
C ASP A 83 4.85 -0.04 -0.64
N VAL A 84 3.69 -0.52 -0.18
CA VAL A 84 2.41 -0.43 -0.89
C VAL A 84 2.06 1.01 -1.31
N LYS A 85 2.39 2.00 -0.48
CA LYS A 85 2.10 3.42 -0.72
C LYS A 85 2.80 3.94 -1.96
N ARG A 86 4.08 3.61 -2.18
CA ARG A 86 4.79 3.97 -3.42
C ARG A 86 4.32 3.16 -4.62
N MET A 87 3.94 1.90 -4.43
CA MET A 87 3.57 1.00 -5.53
C MET A 87 2.21 1.30 -6.16
N LEU A 88 1.19 1.56 -5.33
CA LEU A 88 -0.18 1.80 -5.79
C LEU A 88 -0.54 3.29 -5.81
N GLY A 89 0.22 4.12 -5.08
CA GLY A 89 -0.09 5.54 -4.90
C GLY A 89 -1.07 5.76 -3.74
N PRO A 90 -0.89 6.81 -2.94
CA PRO A 90 -1.74 7.08 -1.77
C PRO A 90 -3.19 7.39 -2.16
N THR A 91 -3.42 8.11 -3.26
CA THR A 91 -4.76 8.47 -3.74
C THR A 91 -5.56 7.23 -4.13
N ASN A 92 -4.99 6.36 -4.96
CA ASN A 92 -5.66 5.12 -5.41
C ASN A 92 -6.02 4.19 -4.24
N LEU A 93 -5.17 4.16 -3.20
CA LEU A 93 -5.42 3.38 -2.00
C LEU A 93 -6.55 3.96 -1.14
N ILE A 94 -6.61 5.29 -1.02
CA ILE A 94 -7.69 5.99 -0.32
C ILE A 94 -9.01 5.83 -1.08
N ASP A 95 -9.00 5.97 -2.41
CA ASP A 95 -10.19 5.79 -3.24
C ASP A 95 -10.74 4.37 -3.14
N LEU A 96 -9.87 3.36 -3.20
CA LEU A 96 -10.24 1.96 -2.99
C LEU A 96 -10.79 1.74 -1.58
N TYR A 97 -10.16 2.32 -0.56
CA TYR A 97 -10.63 2.23 0.82
C TYR A 97 -12.03 2.80 0.97
N ASN A 98 -12.29 3.99 0.42
CA ASN A 98 -13.61 4.61 0.45
C ASN A 98 -14.64 3.74 -0.27
N LYS A 99 -14.30 3.21 -1.45
CA LYS A 99 -15.18 2.30 -2.19
C LYS A 99 -15.56 1.05 -1.38
N VAL A 100 -14.62 0.50 -0.61
CA VAL A 100 -14.88 -0.64 0.29
C VAL A 100 -15.68 -0.19 1.53
N ASN A 101 -15.34 0.94 2.13
CA ASN A 101 -15.97 1.45 3.34
C ASN A 101 -17.45 1.78 3.14
N PHE A 102 -17.81 2.35 1.98
CA PHE A 102 -19.19 2.70 1.62
C PHE A 102 -19.96 1.57 0.93
N SER A 103 -19.33 0.42 0.67
CA SER A 103 -20.03 -0.71 0.06
C SER A 103 -20.93 -1.45 1.06
N ASN A 104 -22.16 -1.74 0.65
CA ASN A 104 -23.11 -2.59 1.39
C ASN A 104 -22.80 -4.10 1.23
N LYS A 105 -21.95 -4.46 0.26
CA LYS A 105 -21.58 -5.87 -0.04
C LYS A 105 -20.44 -6.39 0.85
N VAL A 106 -19.86 -5.53 1.68
CA VAL A 106 -18.71 -5.84 2.52
C VAL A 106 -19.11 -5.75 3.98
N SER A 107 -18.80 -6.80 4.74
CA SER A 107 -19.07 -6.86 6.17
C SER A 107 -18.20 -5.87 6.94
N MET A 108 -18.69 -5.43 8.09
CA MET A 108 -17.95 -4.50 8.96
C MET A 108 -16.58 -5.06 9.36
N LYS A 109 -16.47 -6.37 9.59
CA LYS A 109 -15.21 -7.06 9.89
C LYS A 109 -14.18 -6.89 8.77
N SER A 110 -14.58 -7.06 7.52
CA SER A 110 -13.68 -6.88 6.38
C SER A 110 -13.23 -5.41 6.22
N LYS A 111 -14.12 -4.45 6.48
CA LYS A 111 -13.79 -3.01 6.49
C LYS A 111 -12.76 -2.68 7.59
N GLN A 112 -12.91 -3.26 8.78
CA GLN A 112 -11.95 -3.12 9.88
C GLN A 112 -10.58 -3.69 9.52
N LEU A 113 -10.52 -4.89 8.92
CA LEU A 113 -9.26 -5.48 8.46
C LEU A 113 -8.55 -4.60 7.44
N MET A 114 -9.31 -3.99 6.52
CA MET A 114 -8.75 -3.05 5.55
C MET A 114 -8.24 -1.78 6.21
N TYR A 115 -9.00 -1.21 7.14
CA TYR A 115 -8.59 -0.04 7.92
C TYR A 115 -7.27 -0.28 8.69
N GLU A 116 -7.16 -1.41 9.41
CA GLU A 116 -5.94 -1.76 10.13
C GLU A 116 -4.75 -1.90 9.20
N ALA A 117 -4.95 -2.53 8.04
CA ALA A 117 -3.89 -2.73 7.08
C ALA A 117 -3.45 -1.40 6.45
N MET A 118 -4.37 -0.46 6.19
CA MET A 118 -4.05 0.91 5.74
C MET A 118 -3.24 1.67 6.79
N ARG A 119 -3.66 1.60 8.07
CA ARG A 119 -2.93 2.18 9.22
C ARG A 119 -1.51 1.63 9.36
N ARG A 120 -1.33 0.31 9.21
CA ARG A 120 0.00 -0.33 9.24
C ARG A 120 0.93 0.20 8.15
N LYS A 121 0.39 0.67 7.03
CA LYS A 121 1.14 1.30 5.94
C LYS A 121 1.27 2.82 6.08
N ARG A 122 0.93 3.39 7.25
CA ARG A 122 0.98 4.84 7.55
C ARG A 122 0.14 5.66 6.58
N LEU A 123 -1.02 5.14 6.19
CA LEU A 123 -2.03 5.89 5.47
C LEU A 123 -3.06 6.38 6.49
N ASP A 124 -3.36 7.67 6.42
CA ASP A 124 -4.41 8.29 7.23
C ASP A 124 -5.74 8.09 6.52
N VAL A 125 -6.60 7.29 7.13
CA VAL A 125 -7.93 6.96 6.62
C VAL A 125 -8.92 7.02 7.79
N PRO A 126 -10.15 7.48 7.57
CA PRO A 126 -11.16 7.52 8.63
C PRO A 126 -11.48 6.10 9.12
N ARG A 127 -12.07 5.97 10.30
CA ARG A 127 -12.51 4.65 10.77
C ARG A 127 -13.65 4.13 9.89
N PRO A 128 -13.83 2.80 9.82
CA PRO A 128 -14.97 2.24 9.14
C PRO A 128 -16.27 2.79 9.73
N GLY A 129 -17.13 3.36 8.89
CA GLY A 129 -18.37 3.99 9.34
C GLY A 129 -18.25 5.34 10.08
N GLU A 130 -17.07 5.95 10.17
CA GLU A 130 -16.90 7.37 10.54
C GLU A 130 -16.65 8.20 9.27
N GLY A 131 -17.31 9.36 9.13
CA GLY A 131 -17.34 10.17 7.89
C GLY A 131 -18.64 10.04 7.07
N THR A 132 -19.60 9.32 7.62
CA THR A 132 -20.96 9.13 7.13
C THR A 132 -21.83 10.32 7.48
N ASP A 133 -21.84 11.31 6.60
CA ASP A 133 -23.11 11.91 6.24
C ASP A 133 -23.64 11.08 5.06
N VAL A 134 -24.19 9.90 5.39
CA VAL A 134 -24.77 8.95 4.40
C VAL A 134 -25.82 9.68 3.57
N ASP A 135 -26.57 10.58 4.22
CA ASP A 135 -27.58 11.41 3.59
C ASP A 135 -26.96 12.42 2.63
N ALA A 136 -25.81 13.04 2.93
CA ALA A 136 -25.16 13.97 1.99
C ALA A 136 -24.51 13.29 0.77
N ILE A 137 -24.16 12.00 0.82
CA ILE A 137 -23.62 11.26 -0.33
C ILE A 137 -24.74 10.68 -1.19
N ILE A 138 -25.81 10.16 -0.56
CA ILE A 138 -26.99 9.65 -1.26
C ILE A 138 -27.81 10.81 -1.87
N ASN A 139 -27.91 11.95 -1.19
CA ASN A 139 -28.62 13.14 -1.68
C ASN A 139 -27.75 14.10 -2.51
N ARG A 140 -26.50 13.75 -2.86
CA ARG A 140 -25.76 14.51 -3.86
C ARG A 140 -26.38 14.20 -5.23
N PRO A 141 -27.06 15.16 -5.89
CA PRO A 141 -27.50 14.93 -7.25
C PRO A 141 -26.28 14.60 -8.10
N HIS A 142 -26.36 13.52 -8.87
CA HIS A 142 -25.35 13.20 -9.88
C HIS A 142 -25.28 14.38 -10.84
N ARG A 143 -24.23 15.21 -10.67
CA ARG A 143 -24.01 16.33 -11.59
C ARG A 143 -23.75 15.77 -12.98
N THR A 144 -24.57 16.19 -13.93
CA THR A 144 -24.36 15.83 -15.34
C THR A 144 -23.05 16.45 -15.82
N ASP A 145 -22.44 15.88 -16.86
CA ASP A 145 -21.16 16.40 -17.41
C ASP A 145 -21.24 17.89 -17.81
N ALA A 146 -22.43 18.35 -18.16
CA ALA A 146 -22.72 19.76 -18.44
C ALA A 146 -22.58 20.65 -17.18
N GLU A 147 -23.08 20.20 -16.04
CA GLU A 147 -22.98 20.91 -14.76
C GLU A 147 -21.55 20.93 -14.22
N ILE A 148 -20.78 19.86 -14.45
CA ILE A 148 -19.35 19.81 -14.09
C ILE A 148 -18.54 20.79 -14.94
N LYS A 149 -18.83 20.89 -16.25
CA LYS A 149 -18.21 21.89 -17.13
C LYS A 149 -18.60 23.32 -16.74
N ALA A 150 -19.87 23.58 -16.45
CA ALA A 150 -20.34 24.88 -15.99
C ALA A 150 -19.67 25.32 -14.68
N ALA A 151 -19.57 24.43 -13.69
CA ALA A 151 -18.91 24.71 -12.41
C ALA A 151 -17.40 25.00 -12.57
N ARG A 152 -16.71 24.33 -13.50
CA ARG A 152 -15.30 24.62 -13.82
C ARG A 152 -15.12 25.98 -14.46
N ILE A 153 -16.02 26.36 -15.36
CA ILE A 153 -16.01 27.68 -16.02
C ILE A 153 -16.28 28.79 -14.99
N GLU A 154 -17.25 28.59 -14.09
CA GLU A 154 -17.59 29.56 -13.06
C GLU A 154 -16.45 29.72 -12.02
N ALA A 155 -15.79 28.62 -11.63
CA ALA A 155 -14.63 28.66 -10.76
C ALA A 155 -13.44 29.40 -11.42
N ALA A 156 -13.19 29.15 -12.71
CA ALA A 156 -12.16 29.86 -13.46
C ALA A 156 -12.47 31.36 -13.61
N ALA A 157 -13.74 31.74 -13.81
CA ALA A 157 -14.17 33.12 -13.86
C ALA A 157 -14.00 33.84 -12.50
N LYS A 158 -14.35 33.17 -11.39
CA LYS A 158 -14.14 33.69 -10.03
C LYS A 158 -12.65 33.86 -9.70
N ALA A 159 -11.80 32.92 -10.14
CA ALA A 159 -10.34 33.02 -9.98
C ALA A 159 -9.76 34.20 -10.77
N LYS A 160 -10.20 34.43 -12.01
CA LYS A 160 -9.80 35.60 -12.81
C LYS A 160 -10.26 36.92 -12.18
N ARG A 161 -11.51 36.99 -11.68
CA ARG A 161 -12.02 38.17 -10.97
C ARG A 161 -11.25 38.49 -9.69
N LYS A 162 -10.79 37.48 -8.94
CA LYS A 162 -9.92 37.69 -7.78
C LYS A 162 -8.52 38.16 -8.17
N LYS A 163 -8.00 37.73 -9.33
CA LYS A 163 -6.68 38.13 -9.82
C LYS A 163 -6.64 39.60 -10.30
N ASN A 164 -7.75 40.11 -10.84
CA ASN A 164 -7.87 41.51 -11.29
C ASN A 164 -8.27 42.50 -10.18
N LYS A 165 -8.49 42.03 -8.94
CA LYS A 165 -8.77 42.86 -7.75
C LYS A 165 -7.54 43.07 -6.85
N LYS A 166 -6.38 42.54 -7.25
CA LYS A 166 -5.06 42.86 -6.70
C LYS A 166 -4.32 43.71 -7.71
#